data_AF-A0A927PKQ9-F1
#
_entry.id   AF-A0A927PKQ9-F1
#
_cell.length_a   1.000
_cell.length_b   1.000
_cell.length_c   1.000
_cell.angle_alpha   90.00
_cell.angle_beta   90.00
_cell.angle_gamma   90.00
#
_symmetry.space_group_name_H-M   'P 1'
#
loop_
_entity.id
_entity.type
_entity.pdbx_description
1 polymer ?
#
loop_
_entity_poly.entity_id
_entity_poly.type
_entity_poly.pdbx_seq_one_letter_code
_entity_poly.pdbx_strand_id
1 'polypeptide(L)'
;MTTAITRPAAAHCPGSQHPSSPYRSPVTGRTDRGPGFQRHITIAGTTEFKERMQPVLDRLRPYCSGQSTDDAARRLEQAWASATGETLPRDLRASMATILAWGERVVLV
;
A
#
# COMPACT_ATOMS: atom_id res chain seq x y z
N MET A 1 8.42 61.52 4.71
CA MET A 1 8.69 61.02 6.08
C MET A 1 7.38 60.45 6.59
N THR A 2 7.17 59.19 6.97
CA THR A 2 8.03 58.00 7.12
C THR A 2 7.07 56.80 7.13
N THR A 3 7.40 55.76 6.39
CA THR A 3 6.72 54.46 6.32
C THR A 3 6.97 53.65 7.59
N ALA A 4 5.91 53.10 8.21
CA ALA A 4 6.03 52.21 9.35
C ALA A 4 6.04 50.74 8.88
N ILE A 5 7.20 50.10 9.05
CA ILE A 5 7.46 48.68 8.78
C ILE A 5 7.36 47.97 10.14
N THR A 6 6.41 47.04 10.30
CA THR A 6 6.33 46.19 11.49
C THR A 6 6.83 44.78 11.17
N ARG A 7 8.00 44.43 11.72
CA ARG A 7 8.59 43.08 11.74
C ARG A 7 8.14 42.34 13.02
N PRO A 8 7.93 41.01 12.99
CA PRO A 8 7.41 40.26 14.13
C PRO A 8 8.54 39.72 15.04
N ALA A 9 8.23 39.47 16.32
CA ALA A 9 9.08 38.73 17.25
C ALA A 9 8.23 37.87 18.21
N ALA A 10 8.82 36.76 18.61
CA ALA A 10 8.18 35.52 19.03
C ALA A 10 7.84 35.39 20.52
N ALA A 11 6.81 34.56 20.76
CA ALA A 11 6.65 33.51 21.78
C ALA A 11 6.71 33.81 23.30
N HIS A 12 5.63 33.46 24.01
CA HIS A 12 5.68 32.55 25.18
C HIS A 12 4.28 31.99 25.54
N CYS A 13 4.19 30.65 25.71
CA CYS A 13 3.03 29.88 26.19
C CYS A 13 2.90 29.96 27.73
N PRO A 14 1.71 29.73 28.32
CA PRO A 14 1.31 28.37 28.74
C PRO A 14 -0.21 28.15 28.51
N GLY A 15 -0.71 26.98 28.10
CA GLY A 15 -0.57 25.68 28.72
C GLY A 15 -1.98 25.19 29.07
N SER A 16 -2.57 24.33 28.24
CA SER A 16 -3.67 23.39 28.56
C SER A 16 -3.92 22.45 27.38
N GLN A 17 -3.15 21.36 27.39
CA GLN A 17 -3.56 19.97 27.10
C GLN A 17 -4.79 19.74 26.19
N HIS A 18 -4.54 19.44 24.92
CA HIS A 18 -5.15 18.30 24.21
C HIS A 18 -4.32 17.98 22.95
N PRO A 19 -3.53 16.89 22.87
CA PRO A 19 -2.80 16.53 21.66
C PRO A 19 -3.70 15.67 20.76
N SER A 20 -4.72 16.28 20.14
CA SER A 20 -5.38 15.67 18.98
C SER A 20 -4.95 16.42 17.74
N SER A 21 -3.82 15.98 17.21
CA SER A 21 -3.27 16.18 15.87
C SER A 21 -4.13 17.04 14.90
N PRO A 22 -3.62 18.18 14.38
CA PRO A 22 -4.30 18.95 13.35
C PRO A 22 -4.18 18.31 11.94
N TYR A 23 -3.62 17.10 11.82
CA TYR A 23 -3.49 16.40 10.55
C TYR A 23 -4.79 15.68 10.17
N ARG A 24 -5.89 16.44 10.05
CA ARG A 24 -7.04 16.03 9.26
C ARG A 24 -6.69 16.29 7.79
N SER A 25 -5.82 15.45 7.23
CA SER A 25 -5.60 15.42 5.79
C SER A 25 -6.93 15.23 5.08
N PRO A 26 -7.22 15.99 4.01
CA PRO A 26 -8.44 15.79 3.25
C PRO A 26 -8.47 14.36 2.73
N VAL A 27 -9.62 13.70 2.89
CA VAL A 27 -10.03 12.52 2.11
C VAL A 27 -9.88 12.86 0.64
N THR A 28 -8.70 12.55 0.10
CA THR A 28 -8.47 12.35 -1.33
C THR A 28 -8.10 10.89 -1.44
N GLY A 29 -9.07 10.11 -1.92
CA GLY A 29 -9.07 8.65 -2.02
C GLY A 29 -8.05 8.06 -3.01
N ARG A 30 -6.80 8.50 -2.91
CA ARG A 30 -5.60 7.81 -3.35
C ARG A 30 -4.57 8.14 -2.31
N THR A 31 -4.46 7.29 -1.29
CA THR A 31 -3.23 7.27 -0.51
C THR A 31 -2.15 6.96 -1.52
N ASP A 32 -1.32 7.95 -1.80
CA ASP A 32 -0.03 7.83 -2.47
C ASP A 32 0.86 6.90 -1.61
N ARG A 33 0.49 5.62 -1.52
CA ARG A 33 1.39 4.59 -1.03
C ARG A 33 2.31 4.30 -2.18
N GLY A 34 3.35 5.13 -2.30
CA GLY A 34 4.38 4.99 -3.31
C GLY A 34 5.06 3.61 -3.32
N PRO A 35 6.01 3.37 -4.23
CA PRO A 35 6.65 2.07 -4.48
C PRO A 35 7.55 1.53 -3.34
N GLY A 36 7.34 1.93 -2.09
CA GLY A 36 8.07 1.44 -0.91
C GLY A 36 7.23 0.70 0.14
N PHE A 37 5.90 0.67 0.01
CA PHE A 37 5.05 0.04 1.04
C PHE A 37 4.95 -1.47 0.83
N GLN A 38 5.25 -2.23 1.89
CA GLN A 38 5.15 -3.68 1.95
C GLN A 38 3.99 -4.07 2.87
N ARG A 39 3.15 -5.00 2.42
CA ARG A 39 2.03 -5.55 3.20
C ARG A 39 2.30 -7.01 3.47
N HIS A 40 2.39 -7.34 4.76
CA HIS A 40 2.59 -8.70 5.21
C HIS A 40 1.22 -9.39 5.25
N ILE A 41 1.10 -10.51 4.56
CA ILE A 41 -0.09 -11.37 4.62
C ILE A 41 0.33 -12.66 5.30
N THR A 42 -0.23 -12.89 6.49
CA THR A 42 -0.13 -14.19 7.16
C THR A 42 -1.04 -15.16 6.45
N ILE A 43 -0.46 -16.17 5.81
CA ILE A 43 -1.22 -17.23 5.15
C ILE A 43 -0.96 -18.57 5.83
N ALA A 44 -2.00 -19.37 6.00
CA ALA A 44 -1.90 -20.76 6.48
C ALA A 44 -1.33 -21.73 5.42
N GLY A 45 -0.63 -21.20 4.41
CA GLY A 45 0.02 -22.00 3.37
C GLY A 45 1.33 -22.60 3.86
N THR A 46 1.78 -23.66 3.18
CA THR A 46 3.09 -24.28 3.42
C THR A 46 4.22 -23.31 3.06
N THR A 47 5.41 -23.52 3.62
CA THR A 47 6.61 -22.75 3.27
C THR A 47 6.88 -22.79 1.76
N GLU A 48 6.70 -23.95 1.13
CA GLU A 48 6.84 -24.12 -0.33
C GLU A 48 5.88 -23.22 -1.12
N PHE A 49 4.64 -23.06 -0.66
CA PHE A 49 3.70 -22.14 -1.32
C PHE A 49 4.21 -20.70 -1.25
N LYS A 50 4.71 -20.27 -0.08
CA LYS A 50 5.27 -18.92 0.11
C LYS A 50 6.45 -18.68 -0.83
N GLU A 51 7.38 -19.63 -0.88
CA GLU A 51 8.59 -19.55 -1.72
C GLU A 51 8.28 -19.51 -3.22
N ARG A 52 7.25 -20.25 -3.68
CA ARG A 52 6.84 -20.25 -5.11
C ARG A 52 6.00 -19.02 -5.47
N MET A 53 5.17 -18.52 -4.56
CA MET A 53 4.28 -17.40 -4.82
C MET A 53 4.99 -16.05 -4.73
N GLN A 54 5.94 -15.88 -3.81
CA GLN A 54 6.67 -14.64 -3.62
C GLN A 54 7.32 -14.08 -4.91
N PRO A 55 8.00 -14.87 -5.77
CA PRO A 55 8.55 -14.37 -7.02
C PRO A 55 7.48 -14.01 -8.06
N VAL A 56 6.32 -14.68 -8.06
CA VAL A 56 5.19 -14.34 -8.94
C VAL A 56 4.64 -12.96 -8.59
N LEU A 57 4.43 -12.71 -7.29
CA LEU A 57 3.96 -11.43 -6.77
C LEU A 57 4.95 -10.29 -7.06
N ASP A 58 6.24 -10.53 -6.85
CA ASP A 58 7.29 -9.53 -7.08
C ASP A 58 7.39 -9.14 -8.56
N ARG A 59 7.29 -10.12 -9.48
CA ARG A 59 7.23 -9.88 -10.93
C ARG A 59 5.98 -9.11 -11.35
N LEU A 60 4.82 -9.40 -10.76
CA LEU A 60 3.55 -8.78 -11.14
C LEU A 60 3.37 -7.36 -10.62
N ARG A 61 4.04 -7.02 -9.52
CA ARG A 61 3.95 -5.72 -8.86
C ARG A 61 4.02 -4.50 -9.82
N PRO A 62 5.04 -4.34 -10.68
CA PRO A 62 5.09 -3.19 -11.59
C PRO A 62 3.97 -3.17 -12.63
N TYR A 63 3.39 -4.33 -12.97
CA TYR A 63 2.33 -4.44 -13.99
C TYR A 63 0.93 -4.24 -13.42
N CYS A 64 0.72 -4.56 -12.14
CA CYS A 64 -0.56 -4.41 -11.47
C CYS A 64 -0.72 -3.06 -10.78
N SER A 65 0.39 -2.35 -10.50
CA SER A 65 0.35 -1.03 -9.86
C SER A 65 -0.49 -0.03 -10.66
N GLY A 66 -1.56 0.50 -10.04
CA GLY A 66 -2.48 1.45 -10.67
C GLY A 66 -3.53 0.83 -11.60
N GLN A 67 -3.56 -0.50 -11.74
CA GLN A 67 -4.63 -1.23 -12.41
C GLN A 67 -5.84 -1.43 -11.48
N SER A 68 -6.99 -1.80 -12.05
CA SER A 68 -8.14 -2.25 -11.27
C SER A 68 -7.83 -3.57 -10.56
N THR A 69 -8.40 -3.77 -9.37
CA THR A 69 -8.26 -5.02 -8.60
C THR A 69 -8.65 -6.26 -9.40
N ASP A 70 -9.64 -6.16 -10.30
CA ASP A 70 -10.05 -7.27 -11.16
C ASP A 70 -8.98 -7.66 -12.20
N ASP A 71 -8.34 -6.67 -12.84
CA ASP A 71 -7.24 -6.90 -13.80
C ASP A 71 -6.01 -7.48 -13.08
N ALA A 72 -5.68 -6.93 -11.90
CA ALA A 72 -4.63 -7.45 -11.05
C ALA A 72 -4.91 -8.91 -10.60
N ALA A 73 -6.16 -9.23 -10.27
CA ALA A 73 -6.57 -10.58 -9.89
C ALA A 73 -6.47 -11.57 -11.05
N ARG A 74 -6.89 -11.16 -12.25
CA ARG A 74 -6.73 -11.95 -13.47
C ARG A 74 -5.28 -12.22 -13.81
N ARG A 75 -4.42 -11.20 -13.75
CA ARG A 75 -2.98 -11.35 -14.01
C ARG A 75 -2.30 -12.26 -12.98
N LEU A 76 -2.68 -12.11 -11.71
CA LEU A 76 -2.19 -12.98 -10.64
C LEU A 76 -2.57 -14.44 -10.86
N GLU A 77 -3.84 -14.71 -11.17
CA GLU A 77 -4.33 -16.05 -11.44
C GLU A 77 -3.64 -16.67 -12.66
N GLN A 78 -3.49 -15.92 -13.75
CA GLN A 78 -2.83 -16.40 -14.96
C GLN A 78 -1.35 -16.69 -14.73
N ALA A 79 -0.63 -15.82 -13.99
CA ALA A 79 0.78 -16.03 -13.69
C ALA A 79 1.00 -17.21 -12.74
N TRP A 80 0.11 -17.39 -11.76
CA TRP A 80 0.15 -18.53 -10.85
C TRP A 80 -0.16 -19.85 -11.57
N ALA A 81 -1.25 -19.90 -12.33
CA ALA A 81 -1.63 -21.06 -13.13
C ALA A 81 -0.53 -21.43 -14.14
N SER A 82 0.15 -20.43 -14.73
CA SER A 82 1.29 -20.69 -15.62
C SER A 82 2.53 -21.21 -14.90
N ALA A 83 2.71 -20.92 -13.61
CA ALA A 83 3.90 -21.31 -12.84
C ALA A 83 3.73 -22.67 -12.14
N THR A 84 2.52 -23.00 -11.70
CA THR A 84 2.24 -24.23 -10.91
C THR A 84 1.18 -25.14 -11.52
N GLY A 85 0.37 -24.65 -12.45
CA GLY A 85 -0.81 -25.37 -12.95
C GLY A 85 -2.00 -25.37 -11.98
N GLU A 86 -1.91 -24.63 -10.87
CA GLU A 86 -2.93 -24.62 -9.82
C GLU A 86 -3.77 -23.34 -9.83
N THR A 87 -4.97 -23.42 -9.25
CA THR A 87 -5.86 -22.27 -9.07
C THR A 87 -5.69 -21.67 -7.68
N LEU A 88 -5.62 -20.35 -7.60
CA LEU A 88 -5.54 -19.63 -6.34
C LEU A 88 -6.89 -19.63 -5.59
N PRO A 89 -6.91 -19.76 -4.25
CA PRO A 89 -8.11 -19.57 -3.47
C PRO A 89 -8.65 -18.15 -3.68
N ARG A 90 -9.97 -18.01 -3.87
CA ARG A 90 -10.62 -16.73 -4.22
C ARG A 90 -10.33 -15.60 -3.22
N ASP A 91 -10.29 -15.93 -1.94
CA ASP A 91 -10.05 -14.98 -0.84
C ASP A 91 -8.60 -14.43 -0.87
N LEU A 92 -7.65 -15.33 -1.07
CA LEU A 92 -6.23 -15.04 -1.20
C LEU A 92 -5.95 -14.23 -2.47
N ARG A 93 -6.60 -14.60 -3.57
CA ARG A 93 -6.55 -13.90 -4.86
C ARG A 93 -7.02 -12.45 -4.71
N ALA A 94 -8.18 -12.24 -4.10
CA ALA A 94 -8.75 -10.89 -3.92
C ALA A 94 -7.86 -10.01 -3.03
N SER A 95 -7.35 -10.57 -1.93
CA SER A 95 -6.46 -9.86 -1.01
C SER A 95 -5.15 -9.45 -1.67
N MET A 96 -4.46 -10.38 -2.34
CA MET A 96 -3.21 -10.10 -3.05
C MET A 96 -3.42 -9.13 -4.21
N ALA A 97 -4.48 -9.30 -4.99
CA ALA A 97 -4.80 -8.42 -6.11
C ALA A 97 -5.05 -6.98 -5.67
N THR A 98 -5.74 -6.79 -4.53
CA THR A 98 -5.99 -5.45 -3.98
C THR A 98 -4.68 -4.76 -3.60
N ILE A 99 -3.78 -5.49 -2.95
CA ILE A 99 -2.46 -4.96 -2.54
C ILE A 99 -1.59 -4.66 -3.77
N LEU A 100 -1.59 -5.55 -4.77
CA LEU A 100 -0.87 -5.35 -6.03
C LEU A 100 -1.43 -4.16 -6.83
N ALA A 101 -2.75 -3.99 -6.87
CA ALA A 101 -3.42 -2.85 -7.51
C ALA A 101 -3.01 -1.53 -6.87
N TRP A 102 -2.79 -1.53 -5.55
CA TRP A 102 -2.26 -0.38 -4.80
C TRP A 102 -0.76 -0.13 -5.04
N GLY A 103 -0.05 -1.00 -5.78
CA GLY A 103 1.39 -0.90 -6.01
C GLY A 103 2.25 -1.32 -4.80
N GLU A 104 1.58 -1.82 -3.75
CA GLU A 104 2.24 -2.33 -2.56
C GLU A 104 2.84 -3.71 -2.85
N ARG A 105 3.96 -4.02 -2.19
CA ARG A 105 4.56 -5.35 -2.26
C ARG A 105 3.84 -6.28 -1.30
N VAL A 106 3.33 -7.40 -1.80
CA VAL A 106 2.84 -8.48 -0.96
C VAL A 106 4.03 -9.28 -0.43
N VAL A 107 4.17 -9.40 0.88
CA VAL A 107 5.16 -10.28 1.53
C VAL A 107 4.39 -11.37 2.26
N LEU A 108 4.65 -12.62 1.92
CA LEU A 108 4.02 -13.77 2.56
C LEU A 108 4.82 -14.16 3.80
N VAL A 109 4.18 -14.08 4.97
CA VAL A 109 4.78 -14.42 6.27
C VAL A 109 4.15 -15.64 6.91
#